data_AF-A0A0C9SEF3-F1
#
_entry.id   AF-A0A0C9SEF3-F1
#
_cell.length_a   1.000
_cell.length_b   1.000
_cell.length_c   1.000
_cell.angle_alpha   90.00
_cell.angle_beta   90.00
_cell.angle_gamma   90.00
#
_symmetry.space_group_name_H-M   'P 1'
#
loop_
_entity.id
_entity.type
_entity.pdbx_description
1 polymer ?
#
loop_
_entity_poly.entity_id
_entity_poly.type
_entity_poly.pdbx_seq_one_letter_code
_entity_poly.pdbx_strand_id
1 'polypeptide(L)'
;YQRVSMIGMWLIPLCVSVHSHWWRFVFIWFIFTVCTCIVISWALQKPIAGTTPRWVYKWFYVIYMQSCALCVAGYAVVMLTLLGVNMVFRAKPQSWMDVGLLLLFYGLYYGLLGRDISEIITDRMACTIGYYTTTGVPVRQLEANVCAVCGNKIHILDNSEAIVEESYKLPCGHIFHEFCIRGWCIVGKKQTCPYCKEKVDLKRIFCNPWEKPHILYGNFLDFIRYLVVWQPMIIMGVQFVNHMLGLE
;
A
#
# COMPACT_ATOMS: atom_id res chain seq x y z
N TYR A 1 0.53 12.56 13.05
CA TYR A 1 -0.63 12.48 12.15
C TYR A 1 -0.74 11.12 11.45
N GLN A 2 0.13 10.79 10.47
CA GLN A 2 -0.01 9.55 9.66
C GLN A 2 -0.09 8.24 10.46
N ARG A 3 0.74 8.06 11.50
CA ARG A 3 0.67 6.85 12.36
C ARG A 3 -0.65 6.73 13.13
N VAL A 4 -1.17 7.85 13.63
CA VAL A 4 -2.44 7.88 14.36
C VAL A 4 -3.59 7.56 13.42
N SER A 5 -3.62 8.14 12.22
CA SER A 5 -4.64 7.81 11.22
C SER A 5 -4.56 6.35 10.75
N MET A 6 -3.36 5.78 10.66
CA MET A 6 -3.18 4.37 10.30
C MET A 6 -3.74 3.44 11.38
N ILE A 7 -3.41 3.70 12.66
CA ILE A 7 -3.97 2.93 13.79
C ILE A 7 -5.50 3.10 13.82
N GLY A 8 -6.00 4.31 13.59
CA GLY A 8 -7.44 4.59 13.46
C GLY A 8 -8.11 3.75 12.36
N MET A 9 -7.55 3.72 11.15
CA MET A 9 -8.08 2.87 10.07
C MET A 9 -8.04 1.39 10.39
N TRP A 10 -7.04 0.93 11.15
CA TRP A 10 -6.94 -0.47 11.52
C TRP A 10 -8.01 -0.84 12.56
N LEU A 11 -8.18 -0.03 13.61
CA LEU A 11 -9.00 -0.36 14.77
C LEU A 11 -10.47 0.05 14.63
N ILE A 12 -10.79 1.22 14.08
CA ILE A 12 -12.16 1.76 14.07
C ILE A 12 -13.13 0.81 13.34
N PRO A 13 -12.85 0.34 12.10
CA PRO A 13 -13.76 -0.57 11.39
C PRO A 13 -13.89 -1.93 12.06
N LEU A 14 -12.84 -2.40 12.76
CA LEU A 14 -12.90 -3.63 13.55
C LEU A 14 -13.84 -3.47 14.74
N CYS A 15 -13.70 -2.40 15.53
CA CYS A 15 -14.55 -2.14 16.68
C CYS A 15 -16.02 -2.05 16.28
N VAL A 16 -16.33 -1.31 15.21
CA VAL A 16 -17.68 -1.21 14.65
C VAL A 16 -18.19 -2.58 14.20
N SER A 17 -17.37 -3.36 13.49
CA SER A 17 -17.78 -4.68 12.99
C SER A 17 -18.05 -5.69 14.10
N VAL A 18 -17.28 -5.64 15.20
CA VAL A 18 -17.51 -6.49 16.38
C VAL A 18 -18.81 -6.09 17.08
N HIS A 19 -19.04 -4.79 17.28
CA HIS A 19 -20.27 -4.28 17.88
C HIS A 19 -21.52 -4.61 17.05
N SER A 20 -21.40 -4.55 15.71
CA SER A 20 -22.49 -4.87 14.78
C SER A 20 -22.60 -6.36 14.41
N HIS A 21 -21.82 -7.24 15.05
CA HIS A 21 -21.79 -8.70 14.79
C HIS A 21 -21.48 -9.11 13.33
N TRP A 22 -20.68 -8.33 12.61
CA TRP A 22 -20.27 -8.61 11.23
C TRP A 22 -19.07 -9.55 11.16
N TRP A 23 -19.27 -10.81 11.56
CA TRP A 23 -18.20 -11.82 11.67
C TRP A 23 -17.39 -12.08 10.39
N ARG A 24 -18.02 -11.94 9.21
CA ARG A 24 -17.33 -12.13 7.92
C ARG A 24 -16.17 -11.15 7.75
N PHE A 25 -16.38 -9.89 8.10
CA PHE A 25 -15.35 -8.86 8.01
C PHE A 25 -14.23 -9.13 9.01
N VAL A 26 -14.59 -9.46 10.26
CA VAL A 26 -13.63 -9.75 11.34
C VAL A 26 -12.70 -10.91 10.96
N PHE A 27 -13.23 -11.98 10.36
CA PHE A 27 -12.44 -13.12 9.93
C PHE A 27 -11.44 -12.75 8.82
N ILE A 28 -11.89 -12.05 7.77
CA ILE A 28 -11.01 -11.63 6.67
C ILE A 28 -9.95 -10.65 7.18
N TRP A 29 -10.35 -9.72 8.05
CA TRP A 29 -9.45 -8.75 8.68
C TRP A 29 -8.38 -9.45 9.52
N PHE A 30 -8.75 -10.51 10.25
CA PHE A 30 -7.81 -11.28 11.07
C PHE A 30 -6.76 -11.97 10.19
N ILE A 31 -7.19 -12.64 9.12
CA ILE A 31 -6.28 -13.27 8.15
C ILE A 31 -5.34 -12.23 7.54
N PHE A 32 -5.88 -11.10 7.06
CA PHE A 32 -5.08 -10.03 6.48
C PHE A 32 -4.04 -9.49 7.48
N THR A 33 -4.46 -9.27 8.72
CA THR A 33 -3.60 -8.77 9.80
C THR A 33 -2.47 -9.76 10.12
N VAL A 34 -2.78 -11.05 10.29
CA VAL A 34 -1.78 -12.09 10.56
C VAL A 34 -0.76 -12.19 9.42
N CYS A 35 -1.22 -12.29 8.17
CA CYS A 35 -0.33 -12.34 7.00
C CYS A 35 0.57 -11.10 6.92
N THR A 36 0.01 -9.92 7.16
CA THR A 36 0.76 -8.66 7.12
C THR A 36 1.77 -8.57 8.26
N CYS A 37 1.43 -9.02 9.46
CA CYS A 37 2.36 -9.11 10.59
C CYS A 37 3.52 -10.05 10.32
N ILE A 38 3.30 -11.21 9.68
CA ILE A 38 4.36 -12.13 9.27
C ILE A 38 5.32 -11.43 8.29
N VAL A 39 4.80 -10.78 7.25
CA VAL A 39 5.62 -10.06 6.27
C VAL A 39 6.41 -8.91 6.90
N ILE A 40 5.79 -8.16 7.83
CA ILE A 40 6.47 -7.13 8.61
C ILE A 40 7.60 -7.73 9.46
N SER A 41 7.36 -8.87 10.09
CA SER A 41 8.36 -9.52 10.94
C SER A 41 9.62 -9.86 10.15
N TRP A 42 9.48 -10.38 8.93
CA TRP A 42 10.61 -10.63 8.03
C TRP A 42 11.34 -9.35 7.63
N ALA A 43 10.59 -8.27 7.37
CA ALA A 43 11.17 -6.98 7.01
C ALA A 43 11.90 -6.26 8.17
N LEU A 44 11.62 -6.64 9.43
CA LEU A 44 12.21 -6.03 10.63
C LEU A 44 13.33 -6.87 11.26
N GLN A 45 13.57 -8.09 10.78
CA GLN A 45 14.67 -8.94 11.26
C GLN A 45 16.03 -8.26 11.03
N LYS A 46 16.95 -8.43 11.99
CA LYS A 46 18.32 -7.91 11.90
C LYS A 46 19.29 -9.10 12.03
N PRO A 47 20.13 -9.40 11.03
CA PRO A 47 20.24 -8.77 9.70
C PRO A 47 19.11 -9.18 8.74
N ILE A 48 18.74 -8.29 7.81
CA ILE A 48 17.78 -8.60 6.73
C ILE A 48 18.49 -9.42 5.65
N ALA A 49 17.85 -10.50 5.18
CA ALA A 49 18.31 -11.22 3.99
C ALA A 49 18.02 -10.41 2.71
N GLY A 50 18.96 -10.36 1.78
CA GLY A 50 18.82 -9.53 0.57
C GLY A 50 17.68 -9.94 -0.38
N THR A 51 17.08 -11.12 -0.21
CA THR A 51 15.88 -11.55 -0.95
C THR A 51 14.57 -11.06 -0.32
N THR A 52 14.56 -10.68 0.96
CA THR A 52 13.37 -10.26 1.70
C THR A 52 12.64 -9.07 1.07
N PRO A 53 13.32 -7.98 0.64
CA PRO A 53 12.65 -6.86 -0.02
C PRO A 53 11.79 -7.27 -1.22
N ARG A 54 12.22 -8.31 -1.93
CA ARG A 54 11.50 -8.79 -3.11
C ARG A 54 10.17 -9.42 -2.74
N TRP A 55 10.19 -10.31 -1.74
CA TRP A 55 9.00 -10.96 -1.21
C TRP A 55 8.01 -9.95 -0.63
N VAL A 56 8.52 -8.97 0.12
CA VAL A 56 7.72 -7.89 0.70
C VAL A 56 7.03 -7.09 -0.40
N TYR A 57 7.76 -6.59 -1.41
CA TYR A 57 7.16 -5.83 -2.50
C TYR A 57 6.16 -6.66 -3.31
N LYS A 58 6.46 -7.94 -3.57
CA LYS A 58 5.54 -8.84 -4.28
C LYS A 58 4.23 -9.04 -3.52
N TRP A 59 4.29 -9.22 -2.20
CA TRP A 59 3.10 -9.35 -1.35
C TRP A 59 2.21 -8.11 -1.40
N PHE A 60 2.78 -6.92 -1.19
CA PHE A 60 2.01 -5.67 -1.23
C PHE A 60 1.51 -5.33 -2.64
N TYR A 61 2.24 -5.71 -3.68
CA TYR A 61 1.76 -5.60 -5.07
C TYR A 61 0.55 -6.49 -5.33
N VAL A 62 0.52 -7.73 -4.79
CA VAL A 62 -0.65 -8.62 -4.89
C VAL A 62 -1.86 -8.03 -4.16
N ILE A 63 -1.67 -7.48 -2.95
CA ILE A 63 -2.75 -6.78 -2.22
C ILE A 63 -3.29 -5.61 -3.06
N TYR A 64 -2.40 -4.80 -3.63
CA TYR A 64 -2.79 -3.70 -4.52
C TYR A 64 -3.62 -4.20 -5.71
N MET A 65 -3.15 -5.25 -6.40
CA MET A 65 -3.86 -5.80 -7.56
C MET A 65 -5.25 -6.32 -7.20
N GLN A 66 -5.37 -7.07 -6.11
CA GLN A 66 -6.65 -7.58 -5.60
C GLN A 66 -7.58 -6.44 -5.20
N SER A 67 -7.07 -5.43 -4.49
CA SER A 67 -7.85 -4.27 -4.07
C SER A 67 -8.38 -3.49 -5.27
N CYS A 68 -7.57 -3.33 -6.33
CA CYS A 68 -7.96 -2.66 -7.56
C CYS A 68 -9.02 -3.48 -8.32
N ALA A 69 -8.83 -4.79 -8.44
CA ALA A 69 -9.80 -5.69 -9.07
C ALA A 69 -11.16 -5.65 -8.36
N LEU A 70 -11.19 -5.67 -7.03
CA LEU A 70 -12.41 -5.53 -6.23
C LEU A 70 -13.07 -4.16 -6.43
N CYS A 71 -12.31 -3.07 -6.49
CA CYS A 71 -12.84 -1.73 -6.76
C CYS A 71 -13.48 -1.65 -8.14
N VAL A 72 -12.81 -2.15 -9.18
CA VAL A 72 -13.31 -2.15 -10.56
C VAL A 72 -14.57 -3.01 -10.67
N ALA A 73 -14.56 -4.21 -10.08
CA ALA A 73 -15.73 -5.09 -10.06
C ALA A 73 -16.92 -4.45 -9.32
N GLY A 74 -16.69 -3.86 -8.14
CA GLY A 74 -17.73 -3.16 -7.38
C GLY A 74 -18.30 -1.97 -8.14
N TYR A 75 -17.45 -1.15 -8.78
CA TYR A 75 -17.87 -0.05 -9.63
C TYR A 75 -18.72 -0.53 -10.82
N ALA A 76 -18.30 -1.61 -11.49
CA ALA A 76 -19.05 -2.20 -12.58
C ALA A 76 -20.45 -2.67 -12.13
N VAL A 77 -20.55 -3.33 -10.97
CA VAL A 77 -21.84 -3.77 -10.40
C VAL A 77 -22.76 -2.58 -10.09
N VAL A 78 -22.22 -1.51 -9.50
CA VAL A 78 -23.00 -0.28 -9.24
C VAL A 78 -23.50 0.33 -10.55
N MET A 79 -22.63 0.46 -11.56
CA MET A 79 -23.02 1.01 -12.87
C MET A 79 -24.06 0.16 -13.58
N LEU A 80 -23.91 -1.16 -13.58
CA LEU A 80 -24.93 -2.07 -14.14
C LEU A 80 -26.27 -1.95 -13.43
N THR A 81 -26.26 -1.71 -12.12
CA THR A 81 -27.47 -1.49 -11.32
C THR A 81 -28.16 -0.18 -11.70
N LEU A 82 -27.40 0.91 -11.87
CA LEU A 82 -27.92 2.22 -12.28
C LEU A 82 -28.47 2.22 -13.72
N LEU A 83 -27.85 1.45 -14.62
CA LEU A 83 -28.33 1.26 -15.99
C LEU A 83 -29.57 0.34 -16.08
N GLY A 84 -30.05 -0.20 -14.97
CA GLY A 84 -31.24 -1.04 -14.94
C GLY A 84 -31.05 -2.47 -15.44
N VAL A 85 -29.80 -2.91 -15.68
CA VAL A 85 -29.49 -4.28 -16.14
C VAL A 85 -29.95 -5.32 -15.12
N ASN A 86 -30.00 -4.95 -13.83
CA ASN A 86 -30.54 -5.78 -12.76
C ASN A 86 -32.00 -6.24 -13.03
N MET A 87 -32.81 -5.40 -13.69
CA MET A 87 -34.19 -5.74 -14.05
C MET A 87 -34.25 -6.89 -15.07
N VAL A 88 -33.24 -7.03 -15.94
CA VAL A 88 -33.13 -8.12 -16.92
C VAL A 88 -32.96 -9.47 -16.21
N PHE A 89 -32.24 -9.49 -15.09
CA PHE A 89 -32.01 -10.68 -14.27
C PHE A 89 -33.09 -10.90 -13.19
N ARG A 90 -34.18 -10.11 -13.20
CA ARG A 90 -35.28 -10.15 -12.20
C ARG A 90 -34.81 -10.05 -10.75
N ALA A 91 -33.65 -9.44 -10.50
CA ALA A 91 -33.16 -9.23 -9.15
C ALA A 91 -33.51 -7.82 -8.65
N LYS A 92 -33.53 -7.65 -7.32
CA LYS A 92 -33.87 -6.37 -6.71
C LYS A 92 -32.70 -5.38 -6.85
N PRO A 93 -32.93 -4.12 -7.27
CA PRO A 93 -31.92 -3.07 -7.32
C PRO A 93 -31.09 -2.94 -6.04
N GLN A 94 -31.76 -3.01 -4.89
CA GLN A 94 -31.13 -2.91 -3.58
C GLN A 94 -30.03 -3.96 -3.37
N SER A 95 -30.30 -5.24 -3.67
CA SER A 95 -29.35 -6.32 -3.40
C SER A 95 -28.07 -6.20 -4.24
N TRP A 96 -28.18 -5.74 -5.49
CA TRP A 96 -26.99 -5.52 -6.32
C TRP A 96 -26.21 -4.28 -5.88
N MET A 97 -26.92 -3.22 -5.47
CA MET A 97 -26.28 -2.03 -4.92
C MET A 97 -25.49 -2.38 -3.65
N ASP A 98 -26.09 -3.16 -2.73
CA ASP A 98 -25.43 -3.61 -1.51
C ASP A 98 -24.15 -4.42 -1.81
N VAL A 99 -24.21 -5.33 -2.77
CA VAL A 99 -23.03 -6.12 -3.21
C VAL A 99 -21.96 -5.21 -3.83
N GLY A 100 -22.36 -4.29 -4.72
CA GLY A 100 -21.44 -3.36 -5.36
C GLY A 100 -20.73 -2.45 -4.35
N LEU A 101 -21.48 -1.89 -3.39
CA LEU A 101 -20.94 -1.06 -2.32
C LEU A 101 -20.04 -1.87 -1.37
N LEU A 102 -20.40 -3.12 -1.06
CA LEU A 102 -19.56 -4.01 -0.25
C LEU A 102 -18.23 -4.29 -0.94
N LEU A 103 -18.22 -4.62 -2.23
CA LEU A 103 -16.99 -4.86 -3.00
C LEU A 103 -16.10 -3.61 -3.04
N LEU A 104 -16.71 -2.43 -3.26
CA LEU A 104 -16.00 -1.15 -3.20
C LEU A 104 -15.39 -0.90 -1.83
N PHE A 105 -16.15 -1.14 -0.75
CA PHE A 105 -15.66 -0.97 0.62
C PHE A 105 -14.46 -1.88 0.92
N TYR A 106 -14.56 -3.18 0.59
CA TYR A 106 -13.45 -4.12 0.79
C TYR A 106 -12.22 -3.74 -0.03
N GLY A 107 -12.40 -3.40 -1.31
CA GLY A 107 -11.32 -2.97 -2.18
C GLY A 107 -10.62 -1.71 -1.67
N LEU A 108 -11.38 -0.67 -1.32
CA LEU A 108 -10.82 0.58 -0.83
C LEU A 108 -10.17 0.41 0.55
N TYR A 109 -10.80 -0.34 1.47
CA TYR A 109 -10.29 -0.53 2.82
C TYR A 109 -8.92 -1.25 2.84
N TYR A 110 -8.84 -2.44 2.22
CA TYR A 110 -7.59 -3.20 2.19
C TYR A 110 -6.54 -2.56 1.27
N GLY A 111 -6.96 -1.84 0.21
CA GLY A 111 -6.07 -1.06 -0.64
C GLY A 111 -5.41 0.10 0.13
N LEU A 112 -6.18 0.84 0.94
CA LEU A 112 -5.66 1.89 1.82
C LEU A 112 -4.67 1.34 2.84
N LEU A 113 -5.08 0.29 3.55
CA LEU A 113 -4.28 -0.30 4.62
C LEU A 113 -2.98 -0.89 4.07
N GLY A 114 -3.05 -1.62 2.95
CA GLY A 114 -1.89 -2.18 2.27
C GLY A 114 -0.90 -1.11 1.82
N ARG A 115 -1.38 0.00 1.24
CA ARG A 115 -0.55 1.11 0.79
C ARG A 115 0.19 1.82 1.94
N ASP A 116 -0.50 2.07 3.04
CA ASP A 116 0.10 2.81 4.17
C ASP A 116 1.15 1.97 4.90
N ILE A 117 0.88 0.68 5.03
CA ILE A 117 1.81 -0.28 5.61
C ILE A 117 3.03 -0.45 4.68
N SER A 118 2.83 -0.56 3.37
CA SER A 118 3.93 -0.74 2.42
C SER A 118 4.88 0.47 2.39
N GLU A 119 4.37 1.70 2.50
CA GLU A 119 5.19 2.90 2.61
C GLU A 119 6.10 2.87 3.85
N ILE A 120 5.53 2.52 5.02
CA ILE A 120 6.29 2.47 6.28
C ILE A 120 7.33 1.35 6.27
N ILE A 121 6.98 0.16 5.79
CA ILE A 121 7.90 -0.98 5.72
C ILE A 121 9.05 -0.68 4.77
N THR A 122 8.77 -0.05 3.63
CA THR A 122 9.80 0.31 2.64
C THR A 122 10.87 1.21 3.27
N ASP A 123 10.47 2.22 4.04
CA ASP A 123 11.42 3.08 4.78
C ASP A 123 12.20 2.29 5.83
N ARG A 124 11.51 1.47 6.64
CA ARG A 124 12.13 0.70 7.72
C ARG A 124 13.15 -0.32 7.21
N MET A 125 12.81 -1.01 6.13
CA MET A 125 13.66 -2.00 5.48
C MET A 125 14.91 -1.34 4.90
N ALA A 126 14.76 -0.25 4.16
CA ALA A 126 15.90 0.47 3.59
C ALA A 126 16.84 1.05 4.67
N CYS A 127 16.27 1.58 5.76
CA CYS A 127 17.06 2.03 6.92
C CYS A 127 17.82 0.89 7.61
N THR A 128 17.23 -0.31 7.66
CA THR A 128 17.85 -1.47 8.33
C THR A 128 19.02 -2.04 7.53
N ILE A 129 18.98 -1.93 6.20
CA ILE A 129 20.11 -2.30 5.33
C ILE A 129 21.29 -1.32 5.52
N GLY A 130 21.00 -0.05 5.82
CA GLY A 130 21.98 0.94 6.27
C GLY A 130 22.51 1.90 5.20
N TYR A 131 22.13 1.71 3.93
CA TYR A 131 22.48 2.65 2.83
C TYR A 131 21.50 3.81 2.68
N TYR A 132 20.30 3.70 3.26
CA TYR A 132 19.29 4.76 3.30
C TYR A 132 19.11 5.26 4.73
N THR A 133 18.84 6.56 4.88
CA THR A 133 18.35 7.14 6.12
C THR A 133 17.30 8.19 5.81
N THR A 134 16.26 8.28 6.64
CA THR A 134 15.25 9.34 6.53
C THR A 134 15.84 10.70 6.91
N THR A 135 16.75 10.75 7.90
CA THR A 135 17.38 11.97 8.43
C THR A 135 18.90 11.79 8.58
N GLY A 136 19.68 12.70 8.01
CA GLY A 136 21.15 12.72 8.16
C GLY A 136 21.91 11.90 7.12
N VAL A 137 23.11 11.43 7.51
CA VAL A 137 24.08 10.70 6.67
C VAL A 137 23.85 9.19 6.80
N PRO A 138 23.91 8.40 5.72
CA PRO A 138 23.75 6.95 5.78
C PRO A 138 24.84 6.29 6.63
N VAL A 139 24.49 5.18 7.29
CA VAL A 139 25.39 4.45 8.19
C VAL A 139 26.49 3.70 7.41
N ARG A 140 26.20 3.32 6.16
CA ARG A 140 27.12 2.63 5.26
C ARG A 140 27.34 3.44 3.99
N GLN A 141 28.60 3.50 3.54
CA GLN A 141 28.93 3.99 2.22
C GLN A 141 28.58 2.94 1.18
N LEU A 142 27.96 3.38 0.08
CA LEU A 142 27.54 2.47 -0.99
C LEU A 142 28.74 1.99 -1.79
N GLU A 143 28.97 0.67 -1.78
CA GLU A 143 29.99 0.03 -2.62
C GLU A 143 29.56 -0.04 -4.08
N ALA A 144 30.55 -0.06 -4.99
CA ALA A 144 30.28 -0.20 -6.42
C ALA A 144 29.57 -1.53 -6.71
N ASN A 145 28.57 -1.51 -7.59
CA ASN A 145 27.76 -2.66 -7.98
C ASN A 145 26.99 -3.33 -6.82
N VAL A 146 26.61 -2.61 -5.77
CA VAL A 146 25.69 -3.10 -4.74
C VAL A 146 24.38 -2.31 -4.80
N CYS A 147 23.25 -3.01 -4.76
CA CYS A 147 21.95 -2.36 -4.76
C CYS A 147 21.61 -1.85 -3.36
N ALA A 148 21.43 -0.54 -3.20
CA ALA A 148 21.15 0.06 -1.87
C ALA A 148 19.81 -0.37 -1.24
N VAL A 149 18.89 -0.94 -2.05
CA VAL A 149 17.54 -1.35 -1.60
C VAL A 149 17.51 -2.79 -1.09
N CYS A 150 18.36 -3.68 -1.61
CA CYS A 150 18.40 -5.08 -1.17
C CYS A 150 19.74 -5.53 -0.59
N GLY A 151 20.80 -4.75 -0.74
CA GLY A 151 22.14 -5.06 -0.25
C GLY A 151 22.88 -6.15 -1.04
N ASN A 152 22.30 -6.70 -2.11
CA ASN A 152 22.93 -7.69 -2.97
C ASN A 152 23.79 -7.04 -4.07
N LYS A 153 24.82 -7.77 -4.52
CA LYS A 153 25.64 -7.38 -5.68
C LYS A 153 24.80 -7.43 -6.97
N ILE A 154 25.00 -6.43 -7.81
CA ILE A 154 24.41 -6.27 -9.14
C ILE A 154 25.37 -6.94 -10.12
N HIS A 155 25.06 -8.15 -10.54
CA HIS A 155 25.85 -8.86 -11.55
C HIS A 155 25.50 -8.32 -12.93
N ILE A 156 26.33 -7.43 -13.46
CA ILE A 156 26.26 -6.96 -14.84
C ILE A 156 27.18 -7.89 -15.63
N LEU A 157 26.72 -9.06 -16.09
CA LEU A 157 27.44 -9.85 -17.10
C LEU A 157 26.55 -10.92 -17.73
N ASP A 158 26.38 -10.72 -19.03
CA ASP A 158 26.07 -11.62 -20.14
C ASP A 158 26.61 -13.06 -19.95
N ASN A 159 25.81 -14.00 -19.46
CA ASN A 159 25.96 -15.44 -19.79
C ASN A 159 24.79 -16.30 -19.24
N SER A 160 24.00 -16.80 -20.19
CA SER A 160 23.15 -18.01 -20.29
C SER A 160 22.68 -18.87 -19.10
N GLU A 161 23.13 -18.76 -17.84
CA GLU A 161 22.71 -19.71 -16.78
C GLU A 161 22.46 -19.15 -15.37
N ALA A 162 22.53 -17.83 -15.17
CA ALA A 162 22.09 -17.21 -13.92
C ALA A 162 20.84 -16.36 -14.17
N ILE A 163 19.95 -16.23 -13.18
CA ILE A 163 18.78 -15.36 -13.25
C ILE A 163 19.28 -13.91 -13.43
N VAL A 164 19.41 -13.46 -14.68
CA VAL A 164 19.91 -12.13 -15.06
C VAL A 164 18.82 -11.15 -14.69
N GLU A 165 19.02 -10.40 -13.60
CA GLU A 165 18.14 -9.30 -13.25
C GLU A 165 18.56 -8.05 -14.01
N GLU A 166 17.63 -7.45 -14.75
CA GLU A 166 17.87 -6.17 -15.41
C GLU A 166 18.28 -5.12 -14.36
N SER A 167 19.37 -4.42 -14.64
CA SER A 167 19.84 -3.32 -13.81
C SER A 167 19.40 -1.99 -14.43
N TYR A 168 18.91 -1.07 -13.61
CA TYR A 168 18.50 0.26 -14.05
C TYR A 168 19.42 1.33 -13.47
N LYS A 169 19.97 2.18 -14.33
CA LYS A 169 20.81 3.32 -13.95
C LYS A 169 19.97 4.60 -13.90
N LEU A 170 19.91 5.22 -12.73
CA LEU A 170 19.24 6.50 -12.52
C LEU A 170 20.06 7.67 -13.11
N PRO A 171 19.43 8.84 -13.38
CA PRO A 171 20.15 10.05 -13.83
C PRO A 171 21.25 10.51 -12.87
N CYS A 172 21.04 10.30 -11.56
CA CYS A 172 22.03 10.55 -10.51
C CYS A 172 23.27 9.63 -10.55
N GLY A 173 23.34 8.68 -11.49
CA GLY A 173 24.45 7.76 -11.69
C GLY A 173 24.36 6.44 -10.91
N HIS A 174 23.49 6.33 -9.91
CA HIS A 174 23.31 5.12 -9.10
C HIS A 174 22.59 3.99 -9.87
N ILE A 175 23.04 2.76 -9.68
CA ILE A 175 22.53 1.55 -10.34
C ILE A 175 21.79 0.67 -9.32
N PHE A 176 20.62 0.15 -9.70
CA PHE A 176 19.80 -0.72 -8.87
C PHE A 176 19.27 -1.90 -9.67
N HIS A 177 18.86 -2.98 -9.00
CA HIS A 177 18.00 -3.98 -9.64
C HIS A 177 16.68 -3.33 -10.04
N GLU A 178 16.22 -3.59 -11.25
CA GLU A 178 14.99 -3.04 -11.80
C GLU A 178 13.79 -3.33 -10.88
N PHE A 179 13.67 -4.56 -10.40
CA PHE A 179 12.61 -4.95 -9.46
C PHE A 179 12.66 -4.12 -8.16
N CYS A 180 13.86 -3.87 -7.64
CA CYS A 180 14.02 -3.15 -6.37
C CYS A 180 13.66 -1.67 -6.51
N ILE A 181 14.09 -1.01 -7.59
CA ILE A 181 13.76 0.40 -7.83
C ILE A 181 12.28 0.57 -8.20
N ARG A 182 11.69 -0.36 -8.96
CA ARG A 182 10.25 -0.39 -9.21
C ARG A 182 9.46 -0.56 -7.92
N GLY A 183 9.85 -1.49 -7.04
CA GLY A 183 9.24 -1.68 -5.73
C GLY A 183 9.32 -0.42 -4.85
N TRP A 184 10.49 0.22 -4.80
CA TRP A 184 10.69 1.48 -4.08
C TRP A 184 9.75 2.60 -4.57
N CYS A 185 9.64 2.77 -5.89
CA CYS A 185 8.83 3.84 -6.47
C CYS A 185 7.32 3.55 -6.45
N ILE A 186 6.91 2.31 -6.76
CA ILE A 186 5.48 1.93 -6.84
C ILE A 186 4.93 1.61 -5.45
N VAL A 187 5.53 0.62 -4.77
CA VAL A 187 5.02 0.06 -3.52
C VAL A 187 5.38 0.97 -2.33
N GLY A 188 6.60 1.51 -2.31
CA GLY A 188 7.03 2.47 -1.30
C GLY A 188 6.52 3.90 -1.54
N LYS A 189 5.97 4.19 -2.72
CA LYS A 189 5.52 5.52 -3.15
C LYS A 189 6.63 6.59 -3.07
N LYS A 190 7.91 6.18 -3.17
CA LYS A 190 9.07 7.06 -3.05
C LYS A 190 9.57 7.48 -4.43
N GLN A 191 9.49 8.78 -4.73
CA GLN A 191 9.92 9.34 -6.02
C GLN A 191 11.36 9.90 -5.98
N THR A 192 12.18 9.38 -5.07
CA THR A 192 13.55 9.85 -4.84
C THR A 192 14.51 8.67 -4.83
N CYS A 193 15.76 8.91 -5.20
CA CYS A 193 16.81 7.91 -5.16
C CYS A 193 17.00 7.42 -3.71
N PRO A 194 17.04 6.10 -3.47
CA PRO A 194 17.27 5.54 -2.13
C PRO A 194 18.59 5.94 -1.48
N TYR A 195 19.56 6.48 -2.22
CA TYR A 195 20.85 6.90 -1.68
C TYR A 195 20.99 8.42 -1.64
N CYS A 196 21.06 9.07 -2.80
CA CYS A 196 21.29 10.53 -2.89
C CYS A 196 20.04 11.39 -2.70
N LYS A 197 18.84 10.79 -2.60
CA LYS A 197 17.54 11.49 -2.47
C LYS A 197 17.19 12.42 -3.64
N GLU A 198 17.93 12.38 -4.74
CA GLU A 198 17.59 13.10 -5.96
C GLU A 198 16.28 12.57 -6.55
N LYS A 199 15.45 13.46 -7.11
CA LYS A 199 14.17 13.07 -7.71
C LYS A 199 14.39 12.16 -8.91
N VAL A 200 13.56 11.13 -9.01
CA VAL A 200 13.65 10.13 -10.07
C VAL A 200 12.64 10.45 -11.18
N ASP A 201 13.09 10.43 -12.43
CA ASP A 201 12.23 10.58 -13.60
C ASP A 201 11.39 9.32 -13.86
N LEU A 202 10.20 9.28 -13.26
CA LEU A 202 9.25 8.16 -13.37
C LEU A 202 8.90 7.81 -14.83
N LYS A 203 8.89 8.79 -15.75
CA LYS A 203 8.57 8.58 -17.17
C LYS A 203 9.54 7.64 -17.89
N ARG A 204 10.80 7.58 -17.45
CA ARG A 204 11.84 6.72 -18.06
C ARG A 204 11.89 5.33 -17.45
N ILE A 205 11.29 5.14 -16.27
CA ILE A 205 11.22 3.84 -15.58
C ILE A 205 9.94 3.09 -15.99
N PHE A 206 8.83 3.81 -16.16
CA PHE A 206 7.54 3.23 -16.51
C PHE A 206 7.22 3.49 -17.97
N CYS A 207 7.58 2.54 -18.84
CA CYS A 207 7.22 2.58 -20.25
C CYS A 207 5.71 2.37 -20.46
N ASN A 208 5.04 1.62 -19.58
CA ASN A 208 3.60 1.37 -19.65
C ASN A 208 2.82 2.50 -18.95
N PRO A 209 1.91 3.22 -19.66
CA PRO A 209 1.07 4.25 -19.06
C PRO A 209 0.20 3.75 -17.90
N TRP A 210 -0.16 2.47 -17.92
CA TRP A 210 -0.98 1.77 -16.94
C TRP A 210 -0.22 1.40 -15.64
N GLU A 211 1.12 1.49 -15.64
CA GLU A 211 1.96 1.25 -14.45
C GLU A 211 2.24 2.54 -13.67
N LYS A 212 1.80 3.69 -14.19
CA LYS A 212 2.00 4.96 -13.49
C LYS A 212 1.19 4.94 -12.20
N PRO A 213 1.80 5.24 -11.03
CA PRO A 213 1.03 5.46 -9.82
C PRO A 213 0.10 6.64 -10.07
N HIS A 214 -1.18 6.36 -10.33
CA HIS A 214 -2.17 7.38 -10.62
C HIS A 214 -2.32 8.26 -9.38
N ILE A 215 -1.74 9.46 -9.44
CA ILE A 215 -1.78 10.46 -8.37
C ILE A 215 -3.24 10.71 -7.93
N LEU A 216 -4.17 10.67 -8.88
CA LEU A 216 -5.62 10.77 -8.62
C LEU A 216 -6.15 9.66 -7.71
N TYR A 217 -5.76 8.41 -7.93
CA TYR A 217 -6.14 7.30 -7.06
C TYR A 217 -5.53 7.48 -5.66
N GLY A 218 -4.28 7.94 -5.58
CA GLY A 218 -3.62 8.27 -4.32
C GLY A 218 -4.38 9.34 -3.50
N ASN A 219 -4.82 10.42 -4.15
CA ASN A 219 -5.57 11.51 -3.53
C ASN A 219 -6.99 11.08 -3.12
N PHE A 220 -7.66 10.29 -3.98
CA PHE A 220 -8.98 9.72 -3.67
C PHE A 220 -8.93 8.83 -2.42
N LEU A 221 -7.91 7.97 -2.34
CA LEU A 221 -7.63 7.17 -1.17
C LEU A 221 -7.39 8.03 0.08
N ASP A 222 -6.63 9.12 -0.03
CA ASP A 222 -6.40 10.03 1.11
C ASP A 222 -7.69 10.74 1.57
N PHE A 223 -8.59 11.07 0.65
CA PHE A 223 -9.92 11.58 0.96
C PHE A 223 -10.79 10.55 1.71
N ILE A 224 -10.82 9.30 1.26
CA ILE A 224 -11.54 8.22 1.94
C ILE A 224 -10.98 7.99 3.34
N ARG A 225 -9.65 8.02 3.53
CA ARG A 225 -9.03 7.96 4.87
C ARG A 225 -9.57 9.06 5.77
N TYR A 226 -9.65 10.29 5.26
CA TYR A 226 -10.16 11.41 6.04
C TYR A 226 -11.60 11.15 6.48
N LEU A 227 -12.47 10.72 5.55
CA LEU A 227 -13.85 10.40 5.88
C LEU A 227 -13.98 9.27 6.92
N VAL A 228 -13.28 8.15 6.74
CA VAL A 228 -13.43 6.98 7.61
C VAL A 228 -12.88 7.21 9.02
N VAL A 229 -11.76 7.94 9.15
CA VAL A 229 -11.10 8.14 10.45
C VAL A 229 -11.59 9.40 11.14
N TRP A 230 -11.72 10.52 10.43
CA TRP A 230 -12.03 11.80 11.06
C TRP A 230 -13.52 12.00 11.33
N GLN A 231 -14.43 11.45 10.52
CA GLN A 231 -15.87 11.60 10.79
C GLN A 231 -16.27 11.01 12.15
N PRO A 232 -15.90 9.76 12.51
CA PRO A 232 -16.22 9.21 13.83
C PRO A 232 -15.54 9.97 14.97
N MET A 233 -14.29 10.39 14.80
CA MET A 233 -13.58 11.18 15.83
C MET A 233 -14.24 12.53 16.08
N ILE A 234 -14.70 13.21 15.02
CA ILE A 234 -15.41 14.49 15.12
C ILE A 234 -16.76 14.28 15.82
N ILE A 235 -17.54 13.26 15.42
CA ILE A 235 -18.85 12.97 16.04
C ILE A 235 -18.69 12.65 17.53
N MET A 236 -17.76 11.77 17.89
CA MET A 236 -17.48 11.44 19.29
C MET A 236 -17.02 12.67 20.08
N GLY A 237 -16.20 13.54 19.46
CA GLY A 237 -15.76 14.79 20.09
C GLY A 237 -16.92 15.75 20.33
N VAL A 238 -17.82 15.91 19.35
CA VAL A 238 -19.02 16.76 19.48
C VAL A 238 -19.97 16.21 20.54
N GLN A 239 -20.22 14.90 20.55
CA GLN A 239 -21.04 14.26 21.60
C GLN A 239 -20.42 14.43 22.98
N PHE A 240 -19.10 14.24 23.12
CA PHE A 240 -18.41 14.47 24.39
C PHE A 240 -18.54 15.93 24.87
N VAL A 241 -18.39 16.90 23.96
CA VAL A 241 -18.56 18.33 24.30
C VAL A 241 -20.01 18.64 24.68
N ASN A 242 -20.99 18.13 23.94
CA ASN A 242 -22.40 18.31 24.25
C ASN A 242 -22.75 17.70 25.62
N HIS A 243 -22.22 16.52 25.92
CA HIS A 243 -22.37 15.86 27.21
C HIS A 243 -21.75 16.69 28.36
N MET A 244 -20.53 17.21 28.16
CA MET A 244 -19.85 18.06 29.14
C MET A 244 -20.57 19.40 29.37
N LEU A 245 -21.21 19.95 28.34
CA LEU A 245 -21.99 21.19 28.42
C LEU A 245 -23.44 20.96 28.89
N GLY A 246 -23.86 19.70 29.12
CA GLY A 246 -25.22 19.36 29.52
C GLY A 246 -26.28 19.69 28.46
N LEU A 247 -25.90 19.67 27.18
CA LEU A 247 -26.75 19.93 26.02
C LEU A 247 -27.35 18.63 25.43
N GLU A 248 -27.18 17.50 26.11
CA GLU A 248 -27.85 16.21 25.85
C GLU A 248 -29.00 15.96 26.82
#